data_AF-A0A8H3WRG2-F1
#
_entry.id   AF-A0A8H3WRG2-F1
#
_cell.length_a   1.000
_cell.length_b   1.000
_cell.length_c   1.000
_cell.angle_alpha   90.00
_cell.angle_beta   90.00
_cell.angle_gamma   90.00
#
_symmetry.space_group_name_H-M   'P 1'
#
loop_
_entity.id
_entity.type
_entity.pdbx_description
1 polymer ?
#
loop_
_entity_poly.entity_id
_entity_poly.type
_entity_poly.pdbx_seq_one_letter_code
_entity_poly.pdbx_strand_id
1 'polypeptide(L)'
;MSQPILSIQPGDSSKSKAVANLLPCRIHHDGPIGEVDSSFWNPTKTDDGKHVAYFRGRKLHGTTVKLPEQYRGVVMEKSDKIENRQSEVEEEVEEEEPLVEVGAMDVKAEFDEMVIWGHEASAEATSDPYVRSIEEWLTVADQIHSYSSPDNKNGA
;
A
#
# COMPACT_ATOMS: atom_id res chain seq x y z
N MET A 1 -1.37 -18.05 19.43
CA MET A 1 -1.46 -17.24 18.19
C MET A 1 -0.31 -17.65 17.27
N SER A 2 -0.46 -17.60 15.94
CA SER A 2 0.63 -17.94 15.01
C SER A 2 1.74 -16.90 15.08
N GLN A 3 3.00 -17.33 15.07
CA GLN A 3 4.14 -16.43 15.12
C GLN A 3 4.29 -15.62 13.82
N PRO A 4 4.68 -14.33 13.92
CA PRO A 4 4.82 -13.47 12.76
C PRO A 4 6.07 -13.84 11.94
N ILE A 5 5.90 -13.97 10.61
CA ILE A 5 6.99 -14.30 9.67
C ILE A 5 7.73 -13.03 9.22
N LEU A 6 7.07 -11.86 9.29
CA LEU A 6 7.61 -10.57 8.90
C LEU A 6 7.30 -9.50 9.95
N SER A 7 8.26 -8.61 10.19
CA SER A 7 8.09 -7.42 11.04
C SER A 7 8.35 -6.15 10.23
N ILE A 8 7.46 -5.18 10.34
CA ILE A 8 7.62 -3.86 9.75
C ILE A 8 8.45 -3.02 10.69
N GLN A 9 9.60 -2.53 10.21
CA GLN A 9 10.43 -1.62 10.98
C GLN A 9 9.98 -0.18 10.75
N PRO A 10 9.74 0.61 11.80
CA PRO A 10 9.55 2.04 11.65
C PRO A 10 10.86 2.62 11.11
N GLY A 11 10.88 3.00 9.83
CA GLY A 11 12.06 3.56 9.20
C GLY A 11 12.39 4.95 9.76
N ASP A 12 13.66 5.19 10.08
CA ASP A 12 14.20 6.53 10.43
C ASP A 12 14.19 7.51 9.24
N SER A 13 13.90 7.03 8.02
CA SER A 13 13.84 7.87 6.83
C SER A 13 12.57 8.71 6.81
N SER A 14 12.74 9.99 7.09
CA SER A 14 11.78 11.07 6.87
C SER A 14 10.84 10.83 5.67
N LYS A 15 9.58 10.48 5.94
CA LYS A 15 8.34 10.98 5.30
C LYS A 15 8.41 11.30 3.79
N SER A 16 9.09 10.50 2.97
CA SER A 16 9.09 10.75 1.53
C SER A 16 7.71 10.37 1.01
N LYS A 17 6.95 11.36 0.52
CA LYS A 17 5.67 11.12 -0.12
C LYS A 17 5.93 10.69 -1.56
N ALA A 18 5.64 9.43 -1.86
CA ALA A 18 5.68 8.90 -3.21
C ALA A 18 4.33 9.13 -3.90
N VAL A 19 4.35 9.11 -5.23
CA VAL A 19 3.14 9.03 -6.06
C VAL A 19 3.06 7.62 -6.64
N ALA A 20 2.10 6.83 -6.16
CA ALA A 20 1.88 5.48 -6.67
C ALA A 20 1.16 5.55 -8.04
N ASN A 21 1.80 5.03 -9.09
CA ASN A 21 1.24 5.02 -10.45
C ASN A 21 1.00 3.57 -10.89
N LEU A 22 -0.27 3.22 -11.12
CA LEU A 22 -0.66 1.92 -11.65
C LEU A 22 -0.85 2.02 -13.17
N LEU A 23 0.09 1.47 -13.94
CA LEU A 23 0.08 1.53 -15.40
C LEU A 23 -0.72 0.37 -16.02
N PRO A 24 -1.40 0.56 -17.17
CA PRO A 24 -2.18 -0.48 -17.84
C PRO A 24 -1.29 -1.39 -18.69
N CYS A 25 -0.09 -1.70 -18.21
CA CYS A 25 0.89 -2.53 -18.90
C CYS A 25 1.91 -3.12 -17.92
N ARG A 26 2.50 -4.25 -18.30
CA ARG A 26 3.62 -4.85 -17.58
C ARG A 26 4.94 -4.26 -18.09
N ILE A 27 5.78 -3.81 -17.16
CA ILE A 27 7.18 -3.44 -17.41
C ILE A 27 8.04 -4.59 -16.87
N HIS A 28 8.95 -5.14 -17.67
CA HIS A 28 9.82 -6.26 -17.25
C HIS A 28 11.00 -5.81 -16.39
N HIS A 29 11.42 -4.55 -16.53
CA HIS A 29 12.45 -3.97 -15.69
C HIS A 29 11.89 -3.76 -14.28
N ASP A 30 12.58 -4.29 -13.29
CA ASP A 30 12.31 -4.08 -11.87
C ASP A 30 13.53 -3.41 -11.24
N GLY A 31 13.34 -2.21 -10.68
CA GLY A 31 14.40 -1.41 -10.09
C GLY A 31 14.33 0.08 -10.45
N PRO A 32 15.24 0.89 -9.88
CA PRO A 32 15.27 2.32 -10.10
C PRO A 32 15.49 2.65 -11.58
N ILE A 33 14.54 3.38 -12.15
CA ILE A 33 14.81 4.23 -13.31
C ILE A 33 15.46 5.49 -12.73
N GLY A 34 16.59 5.93 -13.27
CA GLY A 34 17.32 7.10 -12.76
C GLY A 34 16.50 8.39 -12.83
N GLU A 35 17.15 9.54 -13.09
CA GLU A 35 16.38 10.76 -13.30
C GLU A 35 15.47 10.60 -14.53
N VAL A 36 14.16 10.52 -14.28
CA VAL A 36 13.17 10.44 -15.33
C VAL A 36 13.02 11.82 -15.91
N ASP A 37 13.62 12.02 -17.09
CA ASP A 37 13.38 13.25 -17.85
C ASP A 37 11.87 13.38 -18.10
N SER A 38 11.37 14.59 -17.94
CA SER A 38 10.03 15.04 -18.31
C SER A 38 9.60 14.59 -19.72
N SER A 39 10.56 14.32 -20.61
CA SER A 39 10.32 13.74 -21.94
C SER A 39 9.74 12.32 -21.91
N PHE A 40 10.02 11.51 -20.88
CA PHE A 40 9.60 10.11 -20.80
C PHE A 40 8.35 9.89 -19.96
N TRP A 41 8.16 10.67 -18.89
CA TRP A 41 7.00 10.60 -18.02
C TRP A 41 6.67 11.97 -17.44
N ASN A 42 5.57 12.54 -17.90
CA ASN A 42 5.09 13.84 -17.41
C ASN A 42 3.55 13.84 -17.28
N PRO A 43 3.02 13.32 -16.17
CA PRO A 43 1.61 13.44 -15.83
C PRO A 43 1.20 14.91 -15.69
N THR A 44 0.31 15.36 -16.56
CA THR A 44 -0.29 16.69 -16.48
C THR A 44 -1.72 16.59 -15.99
N LYS A 45 -2.14 17.52 -15.14
CA LYS A 45 -3.52 17.59 -14.65
C LYS A 45 -4.33 18.42 -15.64
N THR A 46 -5.44 17.87 -16.13
CA THR A 46 -6.39 18.62 -16.96
C THR A 46 -7.38 19.38 -16.07
N ASP A 47 -8.05 20.38 -16.64
CA ASP A 47 -9.00 21.25 -15.93
C ASP A 47 -10.13 20.47 -15.23
N ASP A 48 -10.51 19.31 -15.79
CA ASP A 48 -11.50 18.39 -15.22
C ASP A 48 -11.00 17.56 -14.01
N GLY A 49 -9.77 17.83 -13.53
CA GLY A 49 -9.16 17.11 -12.41
C GLY A 49 -8.60 15.72 -12.75
N LYS A 50 -8.72 15.28 -14.00
CA LYS A 50 -8.11 14.04 -14.54
C LYS A 50 -6.63 14.24 -14.86
N HIS A 51 -5.88 13.15 -14.95
CA HIS A 51 -4.48 13.18 -15.37
C HIS A 51 -4.32 12.68 -16.80
N VAL A 52 -3.38 13.26 -17.55
CA VAL A 52 -2.99 12.79 -18.88
C VAL A 52 -1.47 12.66 -18.93
N ALA A 53 -1.00 11.52 -19.42
CA ALA A 53 0.42 11.26 -19.67
C ALA A 53 0.57 10.47 -20.98
N TYR A 54 1.77 10.52 -21.56
CA TYR A 54 2.12 9.68 -22.69
C TYR A 54 3.20 8.71 -22.26
N PHE A 55 2.95 7.41 -22.47
CA PHE A 55 3.91 6.36 -22.18
C PHE A 55 4.13 5.53 -23.43
N ARG A 56 5.38 5.47 -23.91
CA ARG A 56 5.75 4.72 -25.14
C ARG A 56 4.89 5.11 -26.36
N GLY A 57 4.56 6.39 -26.49
CA GLY A 57 3.73 6.93 -27.57
C GLY A 57 2.23 6.70 -27.41
N ARG A 58 1.77 6.08 -26.32
CA ARG A 58 0.34 5.84 -26.04
C ARG A 58 -0.17 6.88 -25.05
N LYS A 59 -1.30 7.49 -25.36
CA LYS A 59 -1.99 8.42 -24.45
C LYS A 59 -2.67 7.63 -23.34
N LEU A 60 -2.38 7.99 -22.09
CA LEU A 60 -2.97 7.41 -20.90
C LEU A 60 -3.83 8.45 -20.19
N HIS A 61 -4.96 7.98 -19.66
CA HIS A 61 -5.86 8.75 -18.83
C HIS A 61 -5.76 8.25 -17.39
N GLY A 62 -5.33 9.13 -16.49
CA GLY A 62 -5.11 8.85 -15.08
C GLY A 62 -6.29 9.32 -14.24
N THR A 63 -6.73 8.46 -13.33
CA THR A 63 -7.75 8.76 -12.31
C THR A 63 -7.09 8.66 -10.95
N THR A 64 -7.14 9.75 -10.17
CA THR A 64 -6.56 9.79 -8.83
C THR A 64 -7.58 9.25 -7.83
N VAL A 65 -7.19 8.23 -7.08
CA VAL A 65 -7.98 7.64 -6.00
C VAL A 65 -7.24 7.89 -4.70
N LYS A 66 -7.93 8.52 -3.75
CA LYS A 66 -7.41 8.75 -2.40
C LYS A 66 -7.68 7.54 -1.53
N LEU A 67 -6.73 7.20 -0.67
CA LEU A 67 -6.95 6.22 0.37
C LEU A 67 -7.92 6.79 1.42
N PRO A 68 -8.78 5.96 2.03
CA PRO A 68 -9.64 6.43 3.12
C PRO A 68 -8.78 6.90 4.31
N GLU A 69 -9.29 7.83 5.12
CA GLU A 69 -8.50 8.55 6.15
C GLU A 69 -7.83 7.64 7.20
N GLN A 70 -8.41 6.46 7.45
CA GLN A 70 -7.88 5.46 8.38
C GLN A 70 -6.79 4.56 7.79
N TYR A 71 -6.48 4.71 6.49
CA TYR A 71 -5.47 3.93 5.79
C TYR A 71 -4.32 4.83 5.33
N ARG A 72 -3.14 4.22 5.20
CA ARG A 72 -1.98 4.81 4.53
C ARG A 72 -1.34 3.80 3.60
N GLY A 73 -0.84 4.28 2.48
CA GLY A 73 -0.04 3.50 1.55
C GLY A 73 1.41 3.51 1.99
N VAL A 74 2.07 2.36 1.86
CA VAL A 74 3.47 2.17 2.26
C VAL A 74 4.22 1.41 1.18
N VAL A 75 5.39 1.91 0.79
CA VAL A 75 6.35 1.22 -0.07
C VAL A 75 7.41 0.62 0.83
N MET A 76 7.55 -0.71 0.79
CA MET A 76 8.47 -1.44 1.65
C MET A 76 9.50 -2.22 0.84
N GLU A 77 10.69 -2.36 1.39
CA GLU A 77 11.74 -3.24 0.87
C GLU A 77 12.10 -4.26 1.95
N LYS A 78 12.32 -5.51 1.55
CA LYS A 78 12.79 -6.54 2.48
C LYS A 78 14.21 -6.16 2.94
N SER A 79 14.39 -6.11 4.25
CA SER A 79 15.70 -5.93 4.86
C SER A 79 16.46 -7.26 4.88
N ASP A 80 17.77 -7.21 4.74
CA ASP A 80 18.64 -8.39 4.94
C ASP A 80 18.81 -8.75 6.43
N LYS A 81 18.24 -7.95 7.33
CA LYS A 81 18.24 -8.20 8.77
C LYS A 81 17.22 -9.29 9.12
N ILE A 82 17.70 -10.34 9.77
CA ILE A 82 16.88 -11.36 10.42
C ILE A 82 16.81 -11.00 11.90
N GLU A 83 15.61 -10.80 12.42
CA GLU A 83 15.39 -10.63 13.85
C GLU A 83 15.12 -11.98 14.49
N ASN A 84 15.85 -12.31 15.56
CA ASN A 84 15.51 -13.43 16.40
C ASN A 84 14.55 -12.95 17.47
N ARG A 85 13.28 -13.39 17.41
CA ARG A 85 12.33 -13.18 18.49
C ARG A 85 12.20 -14.43 19.34
N GLN A 86 12.12 -14.23 20.66
CA GLN A 86 11.75 -15.28 21.59
C GLN A 86 10.31 -15.70 21.32
N SER A 87 10.11 -17.01 21.32
CA SER A 87 8.84 -17.65 21.03
C SER A 87 7.93 -17.51 22.26
N GLU A 88 6.84 -16.73 22.17
CA GLU A 88 5.79 -16.67 23.22
C GLU A 88 4.96 -17.96 23.26
N VAL A 89 5.61 -19.10 23.47
CA VAL A 89 4.93 -20.36 23.76
C VAL A 89 5.12 -20.59 25.26
N GLU A 90 4.05 -20.37 26.03
CA GLU A 90 3.97 -20.74 27.44
C GLU A 90 4.01 -22.27 27.56
N GLU A 91 5.18 -22.87 27.40
CA GLU A 91 5.43 -24.25 27.82
C GLU A 91 6.55 -24.24 28.85
N GLU A 92 6.16 -24.54 30.10
CA GLU A 92 7.03 -24.73 31.27
C GLU A 92 7.96 -25.94 31.09
N VAL A 93 8.91 -25.87 30.17
CA VAL A 93 9.95 -26.89 30.01
C VAL A 93 11.29 -26.19 29.81
N GLU A 94 12.29 -26.55 30.63
CA GLU A 94 13.70 -26.13 30.55
C GLU A 94 14.39 -26.66 29.27
N GLU A 95 13.85 -26.38 28.10
CA GLU A 95 14.51 -26.60 26.81
C GLU A 95 14.63 -25.24 26.10
N GLU A 96 15.82 -24.96 25.54
CA GLU A 96 16.14 -23.70 24.87
C GLU A 96 15.00 -23.24 23.94
N GLU A 97 14.36 -22.12 24.28
CA GLU A 97 13.25 -21.58 23.49
C GLU A 97 13.67 -21.45 22.01
N PRO A 98 12.92 -22.02 21.06
CA PRO A 98 13.30 -21.94 19.65
C PRO A 98 13.22 -20.48 19.20
N LEU A 99 14.38 -19.92 18.82
CA LEU A 99 14.46 -18.59 18.21
C LEU A 99 13.77 -18.62 16.85
N VAL A 100 12.79 -17.73 16.65
CA VAL A 100 12.07 -17.61 15.40
C VAL A 100 12.74 -16.54 14.55
N GLU A 101 13.19 -16.91 13.36
CA GLU A 101 13.72 -15.97 12.38
C GLU A 101 12.56 -15.16 11.77
N VAL A 102 12.48 -13.88 12.12
CA VAL A 102 11.50 -12.94 11.57
C VAL A 102 12.18 -12.05 10.55
N GLY A 103 11.69 -12.04 9.31
CA GLY A 103 12.21 -11.15 8.28
C GLY A 103 11.81 -9.69 8.54
N ALA A 104 12.76 -8.76 8.46
CA ALA A 104 12.45 -7.33 8.60
C ALA A 104 12.06 -6.68 7.26
N MET A 105 11.11 -5.74 7.30
CA MET A 105 10.68 -4.91 6.18
C MET A 105 10.92 -3.43 6.50
N ASP A 106 11.70 -2.75 5.68
CA ASP A 106 12.02 -1.33 5.83
C ASP A 106 11.05 -0.47 5.02
N VAL A 107 10.39 0.49 5.66
CA VAL A 107 9.51 1.46 4.97
C VAL A 107 10.37 2.49 4.23
N LYS A 108 10.18 2.62 2.92
CA LYS A 108 10.94 3.54 2.04
C LYS A 108 10.19 4.82 1.72
N ALA A 109 8.87 4.73 1.57
CA ALA A 109 8.00 5.85 1.25
C ALA A 109 6.58 5.58 1.72
N GLU A 110 5.81 6.66 1.88
CA GLU A 110 4.37 6.60 2.12
C GLU A 110 3.63 7.29 0.97
N PHE A 111 2.36 6.93 0.76
CA PHE A 111 1.49 7.61 -0.17
C PHE A 111 0.05 7.63 0.34
N ASP A 112 -0.66 8.73 0.07
CA ASP A 112 -2.05 8.92 0.50
C ASP A 112 -3.04 8.73 -0.66
N GLU A 113 -2.52 8.71 -1.89
CA GLU A 113 -3.29 8.57 -3.11
C GLU A 113 -2.51 7.78 -4.15
N MET A 114 -3.25 7.19 -5.08
CA MET A 114 -2.68 6.51 -6.24
C MET A 114 -3.35 6.99 -7.52
N VAL A 115 -2.59 6.94 -8.62
CA VAL A 115 -3.09 7.27 -9.94
C VAL A 115 -3.24 5.99 -10.75
N ILE A 116 -4.48 5.66 -11.11
CA ILE A 116 -4.81 4.51 -11.94
C ILE A 116 -4.88 4.98 -13.39
N TRP A 117 -4.02 4.41 -14.23
CA TRP A 117 -3.89 4.80 -15.63
C TRP A 117 -4.60 3.80 -16.54
N GLY A 118 -5.47 4.30 -17.41
CA GLY A 118 -6.15 3.54 -18.46
C GLY A 118 -5.71 3.97 -19.86
N HIS A 119 -5.77 3.04 -20.81
CA HIS A 119 -5.61 3.35 -22.24
C HIS A 119 -6.96 3.79 -22.81
N GLU A 120 -7.00 4.94 -23.49
CA GLU A 120 -8.19 5.54 -24.15
C GLU A 120 -9.37 5.94 -23.24
N ALA A 121 -9.57 5.26 -22.10
CA ALA A 121 -10.60 5.56 -21.12
C ALA A 121 -9.99 5.84 -19.73
N SER A 122 -10.66 6.72 -18.98
CA SER A 122 -10.38 6.92 -17.55
C SER A 122 -10.88 5.71 -16.77
N ALA A 123 -10.23 5.36 -15.66
CA ALA A 123 -10.81 4.42 -14.71
C ALA A 123 -12.14 5.01 -14.18
N GLU A 124 -13.23 4.29 -14.38
CA GLU A 124 -14.54 4.68 -13.86
C GLU A 124 -14.76 4.00 -12.51
N ALA A 125 -15.17 4.76 -11.50
CA ALA A 125 -15.37 4.26 -10.14
C ALA A 125 -16.34 3.07 -10.06
N THR A 126 -17.32 3.00 -10.96
CA THR A 126 -18.33 1.93 -10.96
C THR A 126 -17.86 0.60 -11.57
N SER A 127 -16.75 0.59 -12.32
CA SER A 127 -16.32 -0.59 -13.09
C SER A 127 -14.86 -0.97 -12.88
N ASP A 128 -13.99 -0.03 -12.51
CA ASP A 128 -12.57 -0.32 -12.31
C ASP A 128 -12.33 -1.09 -11.01
N PRO A 129 -11.69 -2.26 -11.06
CA PRO A 129 -11.52 -3.12 -9.88
C PRO A 129 -10.63 -2.48 -8.81
N TYR A 130 -9.66 -1.65 -9.19
CA TYR A 130 -8.75 -1.01 -8.23
C TYR A 130 -9.42 0.14 -7.52
N VAL A 131 -10.18 0.97 -8.26
CA VAL A 131 -10.99 2.05 -7.65
C VAL A 131 -11.98 1.44 -6.65
N ARG A 132 -12.76 0.44 -7.07
CA ARG A 132 -13.74 -0.22 -6.21
C ARG A 132 -13.11 -0.90 -5.00
N SER A 133 -11.92 -1.47 -5.15
CA SER A 133 -11.22 -2.10 -4.02
C SER A 133 -10.89 -1.07 -2.93
N ILE A 134 -10.51 0.15 -3.32
CA ILE A 134 -10.13 1.19 -2.36
C ILE A 134 -11.37 1.87 -1.77
N GLU A 135 -12.36 2.19 -2.59
CA GLU A 135 -13.54 2.95 -2.16
C GLU A 135 -14.58 2.07 -1.46
N GLU A 136 -14.81 0.86 -1.96
CA GLU A 136 -15.86 -0.05 -1.46
C GLU A 136 -15.28 -1.10 -0.52
N TRP A 137 -14.29 -1.88 -0.99
CA TRP A 137 -13.86 -3.08 -0.26
C TRP A 137 -13.20 -2.77 1.09
N LEU A 138 -12.35 -1.74 1.17
CA LEU A 138 -11.75 -1.34 2.44
C LEU A 138 -12.81 -0.99 3.49
N THR A 139 -13.84 -0.26 3.08
CA THR A 139 -14.97 0.12 3.94
C THR A 139 -15.77 -1.11 4.39
N VAL A 140 -16.04 -2.05 3.48
CA VAL A 140 -16.77 -3.28 3.80
C VAL A 140 -15.97 -4.18 4.75
N ALA A 141 -14.67 -4.35 4.50
CA ALA A 141 -13.79 -5.14 5.33
C ALA A 141 -13.72 -4.59 6.76
N ASP A 142 -13.62 -3.27 6.91
CA ASP A 142 -13.64 -2.59 8.21
C ASP A 142 -14.92 -2.90 9.00
N GLN A 143 -16.09 -2.84 8.34
CA GLN A 143 -17.37 -3.17 8.99
C GLN A 143 -17.47 -4.64 9.40
N ILE A 144 -17.05 -5.57 8.54
CA ILE A 144 -17.08 -7.01 8.82
C ILE A 144 -16.21 -7.36 10.03
N HIS A 145 -15.06 -6.71 10.17
CA HIS A 145 -14.08 -6.98 11.21
C HIS A 145 -14.18 -6.05 12.42
N SER A 146 -15.15 -5.13 12.43
CA SER A 146 -15.40 -4.27 13.58
C SER A 146 -15.96 -5.09 14.76
N TYR A 147 -15.45 -4.82 15.95
CA TYR A 147 -16.02 -5.37 17.17
C TYR A 147 -17.22 -4.53 17.61
N SER A 148 -18.30 -5.17 18.04
CA SER A 148 -19.41 -4.44 18.65
C SER A 148 -18.89 -3.67 19.87
N SER A 149 -19.13 -2.37 19.91
CA SER A 149 -18.91 -1.61 21.13
C SER A 149 -19.82 -2.21 22.21
N PRO A 150 -19.32 -2.48 23.42
CA PRO A 150 -20.19 -2.96 24.49
C PRO A 150 -21.27 -1.91 24.71
N ASP A 151 -22.53 -2.32 24.55
CA ASP A 151 -23.69 -1.49 24.88
C ASP A 151 -23.47 -0.92 26.28
N ASN A 152 -23.24 0.38 26.37
CA ASN A 152 -23.19 1.07 27.63
C ASN A 152 -24.62 1.12 28.15
N LYS A 153 -25.08 0.03 28.77
CA LYS A 153 -26.30 -0.05 29.56
C LYS A 153 -26.09 0.80 30.82
N ASN A 154 -25.99 2.11 30.65
CA ASN A 154 -26.25 3.04 31.72
C ASN A 154 -27.76 3.11 31.86
N GLY A 155 -28.23 2.50 32.94
CA GLY A 155 -29.63 2.35 33.26
C GLY A 155 -30.37 3.68 33.42
N ALA A 156 -31.66 3.60 33.16
CA ALA A 156 -32.69 4.35 33.85
C ALA A 156 -33.73 3.32 34.33
#